data_AF-A0A520PNE6-F1
#
_entry.id   AF-A0A520PNE6-F1
#
_cell.length_a   1.000
_cell.length_b   1.000
_cell.length_c   1.000
_cell.angle_alpha   90.00
_cell.angle_beta   90.00
_cell.angle_gamma   90.00
#
_symmetry.space_group_name_H-M   'P 1'
#
loop_
_entity.id
_entity.type
_entity.pdbx_description
1 polymer ?
#
loop_
_entity_poly.entity_id
_entity_poly.type
_entity_poly.pdbx_seq_one_letter_code
_entity_poly.pdbx_strand_id
1 'polypeptide(L)'
;MLRHRWIIVSLLTALAGCAPGNPGGAVLNVVAPDDQCIVAVGNTSFPSGSYDPSAPEPYVASVRVANQLLNLSATGAGGPPMADPNPMRVTEAEIEIRDISGNPIGGFGNPFRVPVSGDVIPSSDGMTAGEGIVTFEMIPRGVAAMLAPFAGSTVVVSTVLFGRTLGDAAIEFPEFLFNIDLCAAGGCLQRCVMDTEGAALCQNACRPGQDTMHLSCEASYGECIATM
;
A
#
# COMPACT_ATOMS: atom_id res chain seq x y z
N MET A 1 -42.76 -1.67 46.61
CA MET A 1 -42.66 -1.72 45.13
C MET A 1 -41.57 -0.83 44.51
N LEU A 2 -40.73 -0.11 45.29
CA LEU A 2 -39.68 0.77 44.73
C LEU A 2 -38.34 0.10 44.41
N ARG A 3 -38.03 -1.07 44.99
CA ARG A 3 -36.70 -1.73 44.85
C ARG A 3 -36.44 -2.40 43.50
N HIS A 4 -37.48 -2.79 42.75
CA HIS A 4 -37.32 -3.47 41.46
C HIS A 4 -36.97 -2.51 40.30
N ARG A 5 -37.27 -1.21 40.43
CA ARG A 5 -36.99 -0.22 39.37
C ARG A 5 -35.50 0.13 39.24
N TRP A 6 -34.73 0.01 40.31
CA TRP A 6 -33.30 0.36 40.31
C TRP A 6 -32.44 -0.70 39.61
N ILE A 7 -32.80 -1.98 39.70
CA ILE A 7 -32.07 -3.08 39.05
C ILE A 7 -32.18 -2.99 37.52
N ILE A 8 -33.36 -2.61 37.01
CA ILE A 8 -33.60 -2.48 35.57
C ILE A 8 -32.77 -1.33 34.96
N VAL A 9 -32.63 -0.21 35.69
CA VAL A 9 -31.84 0.96 35.24
C VAL A 9 -30.34 0.63 35.22
N SER A 10 -29.82 -0.08 36.23
CA SER A 10 -28.41 -0.50 36.25
C SER A 10 -28.06 -1.51 35.16
N LEU A 11 -28.99 -2.41 34.81
CA LEU A 11 -28.81 -3.36 33.71
C LEU A 11 -28.80 -2.66 32.33
N LEU A 12 -29.66 -1.65 32.14
CA LEU A 12 -29.72 -0.84 30.92
C LEU A 12 -28.47 0.03 30.72
N THR A 13 -27.86 0.53 31.80
CA THR A 13 -26.59 1.29 31.69
C THR A 13 -25.38 0.40 31.38
N ALA A 14 -25.40 -0.88 31.74
CA ALA A 14 -24.33 -1.82 31.41
C ALA A 14 -24.33 -2.23 29.92
N LEU A 15 -25.49 -2.17 29.25
CA LEU A 15 -25.64 -2.45 27.82
C LEU A 15 -25.20 -1.28 26.91
N ALA A 16 -24.99 -0.09 27.47
CA ALA A 16 -24.55 1.10 26.71
C ALA A 16 -23.02 1.28 26.69
N GLY A 17 -22.26 0.35 27.28
CA GLY A 17 -20.81 0.44 27.46
C GLY A 17 -19.96 -0.15 26.33
N CYS A 18 -20.43 -0.16 25.09
CA CYS A 18 -19.55 -0.50 23.97
C CYS A 18 -18.46 0.58 23.89
N ALA A 19 -17.22 0.19 24.17
CA ALA A 19 -16.06 1.03 23.88
C ALA A 19 -16.15 1.47 22.41
N PRO A 20 -15.95 2.76 22.10
CA PRO A 20 -15.94 3.20 20.72
C PRO A 20 -14.88 2.40 19.95
N GLY A 21 -15.34 1.65 18.94
CA GLY A 21 -14.44 1.02 18.00
C GLY A 21 -13.77 2.13 17.19
N ASN A 22 -12.45 2.14 17.16
CA ASN A 22 -11.69 2.91 16.18
C ASN A 22 -10.85 1.90 15.39
N PRO A 23 -11.49 1.15 14.47
CA PRO A 23 -10.75 0.28 13.57
C PRO A 23 -10.04 1.19 12.57
N GLY A 24 -8.93 1.79 13.00
CA GLY A 24 -8.04 2.57 12.16
C GLY A 24 -6.75 1.81 11.97
N GLY A 25 -6.06 2.11 10.90
CA GLY A 25 -4.67 1.73 10.75
C GLY A 25 -3.87 2.87 10.13
N ALA A 26 -2.62 2.62 9.80
CA ALA A 26 -1.78 3.56 9.08
C ALA A 26 -0.94 2.81 8.05
N VAL A 27 -0.74 3.42 6.89
CA VAL A 27 0.31 3.01 5.98
C VAL A 27 1.63 3.52 6.53
N LEU A 28 2.60 2.63 6.71
CA LEU A 28 3.90 2.96 7.29
C LEU A 28 4.90 3.36 6.22
N ASN A 29 5.05 2.54 5.18
CA ASN A 29 6.01 2.73 4.11
C ASN A 29 5.70 1.83 2.91
N VAL A 30 6.33 2.14 1.77
CA VAL A 30 6.43 1.23 0.62
C VAL A 30 7.56 0.23 0.88
N VAL A 31 7.32 -1.03 0.56
CA VAL A 31 8.20 -2.16 0.87
C VAL A 31 8.79 -2.75 -0.40
N ALA A 32 10.10 -3.00 -0.37
CA ALA A 32 10.83 -3.72 -1.39
C ALA A 32 10.49 -5.21 -1.37
N PRO A 33 10.38 -5.91 -2.50
CA PRO A 33 10.58 -7.35 -2.49
C PRO A 33 12.03 -7.69 -2.15
N ASP A 34 12.26 -8.92 -1.70
CA ASP A 34 13.59 -9.48 -1.49
C ASP A 34 14.20 -10.02 -2.81
N ASP A 35 15.38 -10.65 -2.71
CA ASP A 35 16.08 -11.29 -3.84
C ASP A 35 15.30 -12.48 -4.44
N GLN A 36 14.16 -12.87 -3.87
CA GLN A 36 13.26 -13.92 -4.36
C GLN A 36 11.93 -13.32 -4.87
N CYS A 37 11.86 -12.00 -5.05
CA CYS A 37 10.65 -11.28 -5.42
C CYS A 37 9.49 -11.43 -4.41
N ILE A 38 9.78 -11.74 -3.14
CA ILE A 38 8.78 -11.89 -2.08
C ILE A 38 8.71 -10.59 -1.30
N VAL A 39 7.49 -10.04 -1.14
CA VAL A 39 7.24 -8.90 -0.26
C VAL A 39 6.75 -9.41 1.10
N ALA A 40 7.47 -9.05 2.16
CA ALA A 40 7.14 -9.43 3.52
C ALA A 40 7.26 -8.26 4.50
N VAL A 41 6.53 -8.38 5.62
CA VAL A 41 6.67 -7.49 6.77
C VAL A 41 8.08 -7.68 7.34
N GLY A 42 8.95 -6.69 7.13
CA GLY A 42 10.37 -6.74 7.53
C GLY A 42 11.35 -6.50 6.38
N ASN A 43 10.88 -6.54 5.14
CA ASN A 43 11.71 -6.16 4.00
C ASN A 43 12.06 -4.66 4.05
N THR A 44 13.10 -4.31 3.31
CA THR A 44 13.61 -2.93 3.21
C THR A 44 12.53 -1.98 2.71
N SER A 45 12.43 -0.80 3.33
CA SER A 45 11.52 0.25 2.89
C SER A 45 12.13 1.11 1.79
N PHE A 46 11.32 1.52 0.80
CA PHE A 46 11.72 2.52 -0.19
C PHE A 46 11.12 3.88 0.14
N PRO A 47 11.93 4.96 0.17
CA PRO A 47 11.45 6.32 0.45
C PRO A 47 10.83 7.00 -0.78
N SER A 48 11.13 6.52 -1.98
CA SER A 48 10.62 7.02 -3.25
C SER A 48 10.66 5.95 -4.34
N GLY A 49 9.88 6.15 -5.39
CA GLY A 49 9.81 5.30 -6.57
C GLY A 49 10.35 5.97 -7.82
N SER A 50 10.49 5.21 -8.90
CA SER A 50 10.76 5.74 -10.24
C SER A 50 9.88 5.05 -11.26
N TYR A 51 9.32 5.82 -12.19
CA TYR A 51 8.38 5.33 -13.18
C TYR A 51 8.68 5.94 -14.55
N ASP A 52 8.66 5.12 -15.60
CA ASP A 52 8.78 5.61 -16.97
C ASP A 52 7.37 5.77 -17.56
N PRO A 53 6.88 7.00 -17.77
CA PRO A 53 5.54 7.23 -18.29
C PRO A 53 5.39 6.83 -19.77
N SER A 54 6.47 6.48 -20.47
CA SER A 54 6.41 5.92 -21.82
C SER A 54 6.09 4.42 -21.84
N ALA A 55 6.15 3.77 -20.68
CA ALA A 55 5.90 2.35 -20.52
C ALA A 55 4.38 2.09 -20.35
N PRO A 56 3.81 1.08 -21.04
CA PRO A 56 2.40 0.74 -20.91
C PRO A 56 2.06 -0.02 -19.62
N GLU A 57 3.01 -0.24 -18.71
CA GLU A 57 2.84 -0.99 -17.47
C GLU A 57 2.35 -0.09 -16.31
N PRO A 58 1.52 -0.62 -15.39
CA PRO A 58 1.17 0.08 -14.17
C PRO A 58 2.34 0.11 -13.17
N TYR A 59 2.40 1.15 -12.34
CA TYR A 59 3.27 1.16 -11.17
C TYR A 59 2.58 0.44 -10.01
N VAL A 60 2.95 -0.82 -9.76
CA VAL A 60 2.46 -1.62 -8.63
C VAL A 60 3.31 -1.38 -7.39
N ALA A 61 2.69 -0.94 -6.30
CA ALA A 61 3.34 -0.76 -5.01
C ALA A 61 2.82 -1.77 -3.99
N SER A 62 3.71 -2.22 -3.10
CA SER A 62 3.33 -2.97 -1.90
C SER A 62 3.67 -2.13 -0.69
N VAL A 63 2.69 -1.88 0.17
CA VAL A 63 2.85 -1.02 1.35
C VAL A 63 2.67 -1.83 2.63
N ARG A 64 3.48 -1.52 3.64
CA ARG A 64 3.32 -2.03 4.99
C ARG A 64 2.23 -1.24 5.67
N VAL A 65 1.23 -1.94 6.18
CA VAL A 65 0.10 -1.34 6.87
C VAL A 65 0.06 -1.89 8.28
N ALA A 66 -0.08 -1.02 9.26
CA ALA A 66 -0.28 -1.39 10.66
C ALA A 66 -1.72 -1.10 11.07
N ASN A 67 -2.30 -1.96 11.90
CA ASN A 67 -3.48 -1.60 12.67
C ASN A 67 -3.08 -0.61 13.78
N GLN A 68 -4.02 0.25 14.20
CA GLN A 68 -3.73 1.14 15.32
C GLN A 68 -3.55 0.33 16.60
N LEU A 69 -2.56 0.74 17.40
CA LEU A 69 -2.23 0.12 18.67
C LEU A 69 -3.43 0.10 19.61
N LEU A 70 -3.62 -1.06 20.24
CA LEU A 70 -4.39 -1.21 21.46
C LEU A 70 -3.84 -0.30 22.56
N ASN A 71 -4.59 0.70 23.00
CA ASN A 71 -4.41 1.27 24.33
C ASN A 71 -5.25 0.47 25.33
N LEU A 72 -4.84 -0.78 25.61
CA LEU A 72 -5.51 -1.64 26.61
C LEU A 72 -5.25 -1.18 28.06
N SER A 73 -4.26 -0.31 28.28
CA SER A 73 -3.81 0.06 29.61
C SER A 73 -3.29 1.50 29.70
N ALA A 74 -4.13 2.50 29.45
CA ALA A 74 -3.84 3.85 29.93
C ALA A 74 -4.33 4.02 31.37
N THR A 75 -3.66 3.35 32.31
CA THR A 75 -3.56 3.82 33.69
C THR A 75 -2.67 5.09 33.76
N GLY A 76 -2.88 6.07 32.86
CA GLY A 76 -2.08 7.31 32.84
C GLY A 76 -2.11 8.16 31.57
N ALA A 77 -2.60 7.68 30.42
CA ALA A 77 -2.61 8.44 29.17
C ALA A 77 -4.02 8.55 28.54
N GLY A 78 -4.90 9.30 29.21
CA GLY A 78 -6.03 10.11 28.70
C GLY A 78 -7.06 9.57 27.67
N GLY A 79 -6.87 8.41 27.04
CA GLY A 79 -7.77 7.87 26.01
C GLY A 79 -8.74 6.83 26.58
N PRO A 80 -9.96 6.69 26.01
CA PRO A 80 -10.86 5.61 26.38
C PRO A 80 -10.25 4.24 26.02
N PRO A 81 -10.56 3.17 26.77
CA PRO A 81 -10.20 1.81 26.38
C PRO A 81 -10.78 1.51 24.99
N MET A 82 -9.98 0.88 24.13
CA MET A 82 -10.35 0.57 22.75
C MET A 82 -10.66 -0.93 22.62
N ALA A 83 -11.59 -1.29 21.73
CA ALA A 83 -11.89 -2.68 21.44
C ALA A 83 -10.69 -3.37 20.75
N ASP A 84 -10.56 -4.68 20.95
CA ASP A 84 -9.53 -5.52 20.33
C ASP A 84 -9.53 -5.33 18.80
N PRO A 85 -8.39 -5.02 18.16
CA PRO A 85 -8.31 -4.86 16.72
C PRO A 85 -8.74 -6.16 16.06
N ASN A 86 -9.84 -6.10 15.31
CA ASN A 86 -10.25 -7.19 14.45
C ASN A 86 -9.31 -7.28 13.24
N PRO A 87 -9.10 -8.47 12.66
CA PRO A 87 -8.47 -8.58 11.37
C PRO A 87 -9.17 -7.69 10.34
N MET A 88 -8.37 -7.00 9.54
CA MET A 88 -8.82 -6.04 8.56
C MET A 88 -8.49 -6.56 7.17
N ARG A 89 -9.47 -6.55 6.28
CA ARG A 89 -9.27 -6.79 4.86
C ARG A 89 -9.31 -5.45 4.15
N VAL A 90 -8.22 -5.10 3.48
CA VAL A 90 -8.18 -3.90 2.65
C VAL A 90 -8.66 -4.28 1.26
N THR A 91 -9.61 -3.51 0.72
CA THR A 91 -10.34 -3.88 -0.50
C THR A 91 -10.14 -2.89 -1.64
N GLU A 92 -9.87 -1.63 -1.31
CA GLU A 92 -9.76 -0.57 -2.31
C GLU A 92 -8.73 0.48 -1.87
N ALA A 93 -8.10 1.13 -2.85
CA ALA A 93 -7.30 2.32 -2.64
C ALA A 93 -7.85 3.43 -3.53
N GLU A 94 -7.98 4.63 -2.98
CA GLU A 94 -8.14 5.85 -3.75
C GLU A 94 -6.77 6.51 -3.92
N ILE A 95 -6.43 6.80 -5.17
CA ILE A 95 -5.12 7.26 -5.60
C ILE A 95 -5.27 8.62 -6.23
N GLU A 96 -4.59 9.63 -5.70
CA GLU A 96 -4.52 10.95 -6.29
C GLU A 96 -3.09 11.27 -6.70
N ILE A 97 -2.88 11.64 -7.97
CA ILE A 97 -1.55 12.03 -8.45
C ILE A 97 -1.47 13.56 -8.50
N ARG A 98 -0.44 14.14 -7.90
CA ARG A 98 -0.20 15.57 -7.81
C ARG A 98 1.20 15.93 -8.29
N ASP A 99 1.37 17.15 -8.76
CA ASP A 99 2.70 17.72 -8.96
C ASP A 99 3.36 18.04 -7.60
N ILE A 100 4.64 18.39 -7.61
CA ILE A 100 5.37 18.77 -6.39
C ILE A 100 4.83 20.05 -5.72
N SER A 101 4.01 20.83 -6.42
CA SER A 101 3.33 22.02 -5.89
C SER A 101 1.96 21.67 -5.28
N GLY A 102 1.55 20.40 -5.32
CA GLY A 102 0.29 19.90 -4.78
C GLY A 102 -0.90 20.00 -5.73
N ASN A 103 -0.71 20.43 -6.98
CA ASN A 103 -1.79 20.50 -7.97
C ASN A 103 -2.08 19.11 -8.54
N PRO A 104 -3.35 18.71 -8.68
CA PRO A 104 -3.68 17.42 -9.26
C PRO A 104 -3.21 17.33 -10.72
N ILE A 105 -2.54 16.23 -11.05
CA ILE A 105 -2.11 15.89 -12.40
C ILE A 105 -3.16 14.99 -13.02
N GLY A 106 -3.77 15.44 -14.11
CA GLY A 106 -4.86 14.73 -14.75
C GLY A 106 -6.21 15.37 -14.52
N GLY A 107 -7.02 15.38 -15.57
CA GLY A 107 -8.39 15.89 -15.51
C GLY A 107 -9.37 14.82 -15.00
N PHE A 108 -10.25 14.37 -15.89
CA PHE A 108 -11.31 13.42 -15.57
C PHE A 108 -10.74 12.07 -15.08
N GLY A 109 -10.97 11.77 -13.81
CA GLY A 109 -10.66 10.46 -13.20
C GLY A 109 -9.66 10.51 -12.06
N ASN A 110 -8.98 11.63 -11.79
CA ASN A 110 -8.13 11.81 -10.62
C ASN A 110 -8.94 12.50 -9.49
N PRO A 111 -9.15 11.88 -8.31
CA PRO A 111 -8.56 10.62 -7.84
C PRO A 111 -9.20 9.35 -8.42
N PHE A 112 -8.40 8.30 -8.56
CA PHE A 112 -8.76 6.99 -9.12
C PHE A 112 -9.02 5.97 -8.02
N ARG A 113 -9.97 5.05 -8.21
CA ARG A 113 -10.15 3.90 -7.31
C ARG A 113 -9.61 2.63 -7.94
N VAL A 114 -8.75 1.93 -7.20
CA VAL A 114 -8.14 0.67 -7.62
C VAL A 114 -8.42 -0.44 -6.62
N PRO A 115 -8.67 -1.68 -7.09
CA PRO A 115 -8.72 -2.82 -6.20
C PRO A 115 -7.35 -3.06 -5.56
N VAL A 116 -7.36 -3.54 -4.32
CA VAL A 116 -6.13 -3.89 -3.59
C VAL A 116 -6.18 -5.34 -3.15
N SER A 117 -5.02 -5.89 -2.82
CA SER A 117 -4.91 -7.19 -2.17
C SER A 117 -4.08 -7.03 -0.90
N GLY A 118 -4.68 -7.34 0.25
CA GLY A 118 -3.94 -7.34 1.51
C GLY A 118 -4.84 -7.48 2.71
N ASP A 119 -4.35 -8.22 3.69
CA ASP A 119 -4.97 -8.39 4.99
C ASP A 119 -4.00 -7.91 6.08
N VAL A 120 -4.54 -7.23 7.08
CA VAL A 120 -3.80 -6.81 8.27
C VAL A 120 -4.30 -7.65 9.44
N ILE A 121 -3.44 -8.55 9.90
CA ILE A 121 -3.77 -9.47 10.99
C ILE A 121 -3.27 -8.84 12.30
N PRO A 122 -4.10 -8.79 13.36
CA PRO A 122 -3.70 -8.27 14.66
C PRO A 122 -2.54 -9.08 15.25
N SER A 123 -1.70 -8.44 16.04
CA SER A 123 -0.67 -9.15 16.80
C SER A 123 -1.32 -10.03 17.86
N SER A 124 -0.80 -11.25 18.04
CA SER A 124 -1.27 -12.18 19.06
C SER A 124 -0.86 -11.80 20.48
N ASP A 125 0.08 -10.87 20.65
CA ASP A 125 0.59 -10.46 21.96
C ASP A 125 -0.25 -9.36 22.64
N GLY A 126 -1.14 -8.69 21.89
CA GLY A 126 -1.94 -7.56 22.37
C GLY A 126 -1.14 -6.32 22.81
N MET A 127 0.17 -6.32 22.58
CA MET A 127 1.12 -5.28 23.00
C MET A 127 1.77 -4.57 21.81
N THR A 128 1.77 -5.20 20.64
CA THR A 128 2.30 -4.64 19.39
C THR A 128 1.18 -4.48 18.36
N ALA A 129 1.38 -3.56 17.42
CA ALA A 129 0.46 -3.40 16.29
C ALA A 129 0.59 -4.64 15.39
N GLY A 130 -0.55 -5.16 14.96
CA GLY A 130 -0.60 -6.12 13.86
C GLY A 130 -0.27 -5.42 12.55
N GLU A 131 0.50 -6.09 11.72
CA GLU A 131 0.97 -5.53 10.46
C GLU A 131 0.69 -6.48 9.30
N GLY A 132 0.51 -5.91 8.11
CA GLY A 132 0.28 -6.63 6.88
C GLY A 132 0.89 -5.92 5.69
N ILE A 133 0.90 -6.61 4.55
CA ILE A 133 1.27 -6.04 3.25
C ILE A 133 0.00 -5.85 2.44
N VAL A 134 -0.13 -4.67 1.83
CA VAL A 134 -1.20 -4.35 0.89
C VAL A 134 -0.58 -3.96 -0.44
N THR A 135 -0.97 -4.64 -1.51
CA THR A 135 -0.45 -4.45 -2.87
C THR A 135 -1.53 -3.93 -3.80
N PHE A 136 -1.20 -2.91 -4.60
CA PHE A 136 -2.12 -2.28 -5.55
C PHE A 136 -1.40 -1.49 -6.64
N GLU A 137 -2.13 -1.10 -7.69
CA GLU A 137 -1.65 -0.20 -8.73
C GLU A 137 -1.67 1.26 -8.25
N MET A 138 -0.52 1.77 -7.86
CA MET A 138 -0.35 3.16 -7.42
C MET A 138 -0.22 4.13 -8.60
N ILE A 139 0.18 3.67 -9.79
CA ILE A 139 -0.10 4.35 -11.07
C ILE A 139 -0.83 3.34 -11.95
N PRO A 140 -2.15 3.48 -12.16
CA PRO A 140 -2.92 2.56 -12.97
C PRO A 140 -2.49 2.60 -14.44
N ARG A 141 -2.64 1.47 -15.14
CA ARG A 141 -2.21 1.32 -16.55
C ARG A 141 -2.73 2.43 -17.49
N GLY A 142 -3.96 2.88 -17.28
CA GLY A 142 -4.59 3.93 -18.10
C GLY A 142 -4.07 5.35 -17.87
N VAL A 143 -3.25 5.56 -16.85
CA VAL A 143 -2.79 6.89 -16.41
C VAL A 143 -1.38 7.21 -16.94
N ALA A 144 -0.61 6.22 -17.40
CA ALA A 144 0.76 6.39 -17.90
C ALA A 144 0.90 7.53 -18.93
N ALA A 145 0.05 7.52 -19.97
CA ALA A 145 0.07 8.52 -21.04
C ALA A 145 -0.21 9.96 -20.56
N MET A 146 -0.97 10.11 -19.47
CA MET A 146 -1.26 11.40 -18.85
C MET A 146 -0.04 11.98 -18.13
N LEU A 147 0.87 11.12 -17.68
CA LEU A 147 2.11 11.50 -17.00
C LEU A 147 3.24 11.80 -17.99
N ALA A 148 3.12 11.44 -19.27
CA ALA A 148 4.13 11.68 -20.29
C ALA A 148 4.59 13.15 -20.41
N PRO A 149 3.71 14.18 -20.32
CA PRO A 149 4.13 15.58 -20.32
C PRO A 149 4.97 16.00 -19.10
N PHE A 150 4.95 15.20 -18.04
CA PHE A 150 5.67 15.42 -16.79
C PHE A 150 6.96 14.58 -16.71
N ALA A 151 7.36 13.91 -17.78
CA ALA A 151 8.61 13.15 -17.85
C ALA A 151 9.82 14.02 -17.45
N GLY A 152 10.67 13.49 -16.58
CA GLY A 152 11.81 14.21 -16.00
C GLY A 152 11.48 15.03 -14.75
N SER A 153 10.28 14.90 -14.18
CA SER A 153 9.87 15.56 -12.94
C SER A 153 9.46 14.57 -11.84
N THR A 154 9.30 15.05 -10.61
CA THR A 154 8.79 14.24 -9.50
C THR A 154 7.30 14.52 -9.32
N VAL A 155 6.52 13.46 -9.18
CA VAL A 155 5.10 13.53 -8.81
C VAL A 155 4.90 12.98 -7.41
N VAL A 156 3.86 13.46 -6.73
CA VAL A 156 3.42 12.98 -5.42
C VAL A 156 2.16 12.16 -5.63
N VAL A 157 2.20 10.89 -5.22
CA VAL A 157 1.02 10.03 -5.19
C VAL A 157 0.47 10.02 -3.77
N SER A 158 -0.72 10.58 -3.61
CA SER A 158 -1.54 10.43 -2.41
C SER A 158 -2.36 9.15 -2.50
N THR A 159 -2.40 8.39 -1.42
CA THR A 159 -3.13 7.15 -1.32
C THR A 159 -3.97 7.12 -0.05
N VAL A 160 -5.24 6.81 -0.17
CA VAL A 160 -6.15 6.50 0.93
C VAL A 160 -6.62 5.06 0.76
N LEU A 161 -6.35 4.22 1.76
CA LEU A 161 -6.81 2.82 1.74
C LEU A 161 -8.18 2.69 2.40
N PHE A 162 -9.01 1.84 1.82
CA PHE A 162 -10.33 1.47 2.33
C PHE A 162 -10.42 -0.03 2.53
N GLY A 163 -11.10 -0.42 3.60
CA GLY A 163 -11.27 -1.82 3.93
C GLY A 163 -12.43 -2.07 4.86
N ARG A 164 -12.50 -3.30 5.37
CA ARG A 164 -13.48 -3.74 6.34
C ARG A 164 -12.84 -4.65 7.37
N THR A 165 -13.34 -4.59 8.58
CA THR A 165 -13.04 -5.62 9.59
C THR A 165 -13.81 -6.90 9.30
N LEU A 166 -13.44 -8.03 9.91
CA LEU A 166 -14.27 -9.25 9.89
C LEU A 166 -15.67 -9.06 10.48
N GLY A 167 -15.88 -8.04 11.31
CA GLY A 167 -17.19 -7.62 11.82
C GLY A 167 -17.94 -6.67 10.89
N ASP A 168 -17.54 -6.58 9.61
CA ASP A 168 -18.12 -5.73 8.56
C ASP A 168 -18.09 -4.21 8.81
N ALA A 169 -17.43 -3.73 9.87
CA ALA A 169 -17.19 -2.31 10.07
C ALA A 169 -16.23 -1.78 8.99
N ALA A 170 -16.62 -0.67 8.34
CA ALA A 170 -15.77 0.01 7.35
C ALA A 170 -14.55 0.66 8.03
N ILE A 171 -13.44 0.68 7.29
CA ILE A 171 -12.16 1.23 7.71
C ILE A 171 -11.66 2.16 6.63
N GLU A 172 -11.15 3.31 7.06
CA GLU A 172 -10.46 4.27 6.24
C GLU A 172 -9.10 4.57 6.89
N PHE A 173 -8.03 4.44 6.11
CA PHE A 173 -6.69 4.74 6.55
C PHE A 173 -6.37 6.21 6.29
N PRO A 174 -5.55 6.87 7.13
CA PRO A 174 -5.05 8.20 6.83
C PRO A 174 -4.32 8.24 5.49
N GLU A 175 -4.34 9.42 4.86
CA GLU A 175 -3.62 9.70 3.63
C GLU A 175 -2.12 9.36 3.77
N PHE A 176 -1.61 8.64 2.79
CA PHE A 176 -0.19 8.31 2.63
C PHE A 176 0.35 8.97 1.37
N LEU A 177 1.45 9.70 1.50
CA LEU A 177 2.11 10.37 0.39
C LEU A 177 3.38 9.62 -0.01
N PHE A 178 3.53 9.38 -1.32
CA PHE A 178 4.70 8.74 -1.88
C PHE A 178 5.22 9.48 -3.10
N ASN A 179 6.52 9.75 -3.14
CA ASN A 179 7.14 10.47 -4.25
C ASN A 179 7.59 9.48 -5.32
N ILE A 180 7.24 9.77 -6.58
CA ILE A 180 7.66 8.99 -7.75
C ILE A 180 8.36 9.92 -8.73
N ASP A 181 9.62 9.59 -9.02
CA ASP A 181 10.38 10.29 -10.06
C ASP A 181 9.97 9.75 -11.44
N LEU A 182 9.40 10.63 -12.26
CA LEU A 182 9.08 10.33 -13.65
C LEU A 182 10.33 10.46 -14.49
N CYS A 183 10.71 9.36 -15.12
CA CYS A 183 11.93 9.31 -15.90
C CYS A 183 11.74 10.07 -17.22
N ALA A 184 12.81 10.74 -17.68
CA ALA A 184 12.84 11.18 -19.08
C ALA A 184 12.76 9.94 -19.98
N ALA A 185 12.12 10.07 -21.15
CA ALA A 185 11.78 8.96 -22.04
C ALA A 185 12.92 7.90 -22.16
N GLY A 186 12.65 6.67 -21.72
CA GLY A 186 13.61 5.55 -21.75
C GLY A 186 14.67 5.53 -20.64
N GLY A 187 14.57 6.41 -19.64
CA GLY A 187 15.68 6.74 -18.74
C GLY A 187 15.85 5.87 -17.49
N CYS A 188 14.83 5.13 -17.04
CA CYS A 188 14.94 4.32 -15.82
C CYS A 188 14.52 2.86 -15.95
N LEU A 189 13.77 2.49 -16.98
CA LEU A 189 13.50 1.09 -17.32
C LEU A 189 14.64 0.44 -18.11
N GLN A 190 15.63 1.21 -18.55
CA GLN A 190 16.84 0.70 -19.20
C GLN A 190 18.07 0.89 -18.31
N ARG A 191 18.15 0.15 -17.19
CA ARG A 191 19.47 -0.17 -16.61
C ARG A 191 19.91 -1.53 -17.14
N CYS A 192 20.24 -1.55 -18.43
CA CYS A 192 20.86 -2.70 -19.04
C CYS A 192 22.37 -2.57 -18.86
N VAL A 193 23.00 -3.58 -18.28
CA VAL A 193 24.46 -3.69 -18.30
C VAL A 193 24.82 -4.19 -19.69
N MET A 194 25.73 -3.51 -20.38
CA MET A 194 26.21 -4.04 -21.66
C MET A 194 27.10 -5.24 -21.37
N ASP A 195 26.85 -6.37 -22.03
CA ASP A 195 27.80 -7.48 -22.01
C ASP A 195 29.08 -7.13 -22.80
N THR A 196 30.06 -8.03 -22.77
CA THR A 196 31.33 -7.84 -23.46
C THR A 196 31.21 -7.78 -24.99
N GLU A 197 30.06 -8.14 -25.56
CA GLU A 197 29.75 -8.10 -26.99
C GLU A 197 28.92 -6.86 -27.38
N GLY A 198 28.53 -6.03 -26.40
CA GLY A 198 27.74 -4.82 -26.60
C GLY A 198 26.23 -5.04 -26.62
N ALA A 199 25.75 -6.23 -26.23
CA ALA A 199 24.33 -6.48 -26.06
C ALA A 199 23.86 -5.97 -24.69
N ALA A 200 22.69 -5.32 -24.68
CA ALA A 200 22.07 -4.82 -23.46
C ALA A 200 21.49 -5.97 -22.62
N LEU A 201 22.14 -6.33 -21.51
CA LEU A 201 21.62 -7.25 -20.50
C LEU A 201 20.78 -6.46 -19.49
N CYS A 202 19.49 -6.36 -19.76
CA CYS A 202 18.54 -5.81 -18.80
C CYS A 202 18.21 -6.91 -17.79
N GLN A 203 18.81 -6.85 -16.59
CA GLN A 203 18.37 -7.67 -15.46
C GLN A 203 17.17 -7.00 -14.80
N ASN A 204 16.08 -7.75 -14.65
CA ASN A 204 14.91 -7.33 -13.91
C ASN A 204 15.25 -7.45 -12.42
N ALA A 205 15.61 -6.34 -11.77
CA ALA A 205 15.59 -6.31 -10.32
C ALA A 205 14.12 -6.32 -9.90
N CYS A 206 13.72 -7.22 -8.97
CA CYS A 206 12.39 -7.22 -8.36
C CYS A 206 12.09 -5.79 -7.85
N ARG A 207 11.44 -4.96 -8.65
CA ARG A 207 11.26 -3.53 -8.36
C ARG A 207 9.77 -3.26 -8.35
N PRO A 208 9.23 -2.77 -7.22
CA PRO A 208 7.87 -2.29 -7.18
C PRO A 208 7.62 -1.31 -8.33
N GLY A 209 6.68 -1.66 -9.20
CA GLY A 209 6.21 -0.83 -10.30
C GLY A 209 7.03 -0.85 -11.58
N GLN A 210 7.88 -1.87 -11.79
CA GLN A 210 8.63 -2.02 -13.04
C GLN A 210 8.57 -3.44 -13.67
N ASP A 211 7.98 -4.43 -13.00
CA ASP A 211 8.04 -5.82 -13.50
C ASP A 211 6.69 -6.35 -14.01
N THR A 212 6.58 -6.42 -15.34
CA THR A 212 5.85 -7.51 -16.00
C THR A 212 6.87 -8.37 -16.74
N MET A 213 7.05 -9.64 -16.33
CA MET A 213 7.88 -10.64 -17.03
C MET A 213 7.35 -10.88 -18.47
N HIS A 214 8.14 -11.26 -19.50
CA HIS A 214 8.88 -12.54 -19.61
C HIS A 214 9.80 -12.64 -20.87
N LEU A 215 10.74 -13.62 -20.80
CA LEU A 215 11.50 -14.38 -21.84
C LEU A 215 12.90 -13.88 -22.29
N SER A 216 13.91 -14.77 -22.19
CA SER A 216 15.10 -14.76 -23.05
C SER A 216 15.63 -16.16 -23.33
N CYS A 217 15.90 -16.39 -24.62
CA CYS A 217 16.13 -17.62 -25.40
C CYS A 217 17.61 -17.90 -25.64
N GLU A 218 18.12 -19.04 -25.18
CA GLU A 218 19.41 -19.63 -25.48
C GLU A 218 19.55 -19.82 -26.98
N ALA A 219 20.18 -18.90 -27.71
CA ALA A 219 20.39 -19.01 -29.16
C ALA A 219 21.26 -20.22 -29.61
N SER A 220 21.91 -20.92 -28.66
CA SER A 220 22.58 -22.19 -28.90
C SER A 220 21.64 -23.40 -28.99
N TYR A 221 20.32 -23.17 -28.84
CA TYR A 221 19.19 -23.86 -29.53
C TYR A 221 17.96 -22.98 -29.87
N GLY A 222 17.95 -21.68 -29.59
CA GLY A 222 16.76 -20.83 -29.50
C GLY A 222 15.90 -20.96 -28.20
N GLU A 223 16.41 -21.43 -27.04
CA GLU A 223 15.57 -21.82 -25.89
C GLU A 223 15.65 -20.95 -24.62
N CYS A 224 14.52 -20.34 -24.24
CA CYS A 224 14.50 -19.39 -23.15
C CYS A 224 14.52 -20.00 -21.76
N ILE A 225 15.60 -19.78 -21.01
CA ILE A 225 15.65 -20.12 -19.59
C ILE A 225 15.50 -18.83 -18.78
N ALA A 226 14.32 -18.70 -18.16
CA ALA A 226 14.07 -17.70 -17.13
C ALA A 226 14.62 -18.24 -15.80
N THR A 227 15.72 -17.66 -15.34
CA THR A 227 16.23 -17.87 -13.98
C THR A 227 16.17 -16.55 -13.24
N MET A 228 15.45 -16.60 -12.10
CA MET A 228 14.97 -15.55 -11.17
C MET A 228 15.39 -14.12 -11.49
#